data_AF-A0A6P0ST31-F1
#
_entry.id   AF-A0A6P0ST31-F1
#
_cell.length_a   1.000
_cell.length_b   1.000
_cell.length_c   1.000
_cell.angle_alpha   90.00
_cell.angle_beta   90.00
_cell.angle_gamma   90.00
#
_symmetry.space_group_name_H-M   'P 1'
#
loop_
_entity.id
_entity.type
_entity.pdbx_description
1 polymer ?
#
loop_
_entity_poly.entity_id
_entity_poly.type
_entity_poly.pdbx_seq_one_letter_code
_entity_poly.pdbx_strand_id
1 'polypeptide(L)' 'MDLRVQLAESLDETTWDLLIPHVKRDAVLVVNEGLDLLDVGVAIANDDVLSV' A
#
# COMPACT_ATOMS: atom_id res chain seq x y z
N MET A 1 -5.09 14.73 -12.19
CA MET A 1 -4.79 13.29 -12.37
C MET A 1 -5.27 12.60 -11.11
N ASP A 2 -6.07 11.55 -11.24
CA ASP A 2 -6.68 10.86 -10.09
C ASP A 2 -5.61 10.05 -9.34
N LEU A 3 -5.51 10.22 -8.03
CA LEU A 3 -4.54 9.53 -7.17
C LEU A 3 -4.80 8.02 -7.13
N ARG A 4 -6.07 7.62 -7.09
CA ARG A 4 -6.45 6.20 -7.05
C ARG A 4 -6.04 5.50 -8.35
N VAL A 5 -6.21 6.17 -9.49
CA VAL A 5 -5.80 5.62 -10.80
C VAL A 5 -4.29 5.39 -10.84
N GLN A 6 -3.49 6.36 -10.39
CA GLN A 6 -2.03 6.22 -10.35
C GLN A 6 -1.55 5.08 -9.44
N LEU A 7 -2.16 4.94 -8.26
CA LEU A 7 -1.84 3.86 -7.33
C LEU A 7 -2.21 2.50 -7.93
N ALA A 8 -3.38 2.39 -8.57
CA ALA A 8 -3.83 1.16 -9.21
C ALA A 8 -2.89 0.72 -10.35
N GLU A 9 -2.38 1.66 -11.14
CA GLU A 9 -1.38 1.38 -12.20
C GLU A 9 -0.01 0.95 -11.65
N SER A 10 0.30 1.32 -10.41
CA SER A 10 1.56 0.96 -9.74
C SER A 10 1.50 -0.33 -8.94
N LEU A 11 0.31 -0.88 -8.72
CA LEU A 11 0.12 -2.10 -7.95
C LEU A 11 0.61 -3.30 -8.76
N ASP A 12 1.54 -4.07 -8.17
CA ASP A 12 2.15 -5.22 -8.81
C ASP A 12 2.46 -6.31 -7.77
N GLU A 13 2.58 -7.54 -8.23
CA GLU A 13 2.99 -8.67 -7.41
C GLU A 13 4.52 -8.74 -7.31
N THR A 14 5.04 -9.05 -6.14
CA THR A 14 6.48 -9.16 -5.92
C THR A 14 6.82 -10.21 -4.88
N THR A 15 8.10 -10.59 -4.81
CA THR A 15 8.60 -11.55 -3.82
C THR A 15 9.06 -10.85 -2.55
N TRP A 16 8.98 -11.56 -1.43
CA TRP A 16 9.42 -11.06 -0.14
C TRP A 16 10.92 -10.66 -0.13
N ASP A 17 11.76 -11.38 -0.88
CA ASP A 17 13.19 -11.09 -0.98
C ASP A 17 13.48 -9.67 -1.49
N LEU A 18 12.64 -9.16 -2.40
CA LEU A 18 12.76 -7.80 -2.95
C LEU A 18 12.29 -6.73 -1.96
N LEU A 19 11.50 -7.08 -0.94
CA LEU A 19 10.99 -6.16 0.07
C LEU A 19 11.95 -6.00 1.27
N ILE A 20 12.91 -6.90 1.46
CA ILE A 20 13.88 -6.86 2.58
C ILE A 20 14.53 -5.47 2.78
N PRO A 21 14.97 -4.73 1.73
CA PRO A 21 15.55 -3.40 1.92
C PRO A 21 14.56 -2.38 2.51
N HIS A 22 13.27 -2.55 2.25
CA HIS A 22 12.20 -1.68 2.75
C HIS A 22 11.79 -2.06 4.17
N VAL A 23 11.74 -3.35 4.49
CA VAL A 23 11.53 -3.84 5.87
C VAL A 23 12.62 -3.28 6.80
N LYS A 24 13.89 -3.32 6.35
CA LYS A 24 15.03 -2.77 7.12
C LYS A 24 14.96 -1.26 7.37
N ARG A 25 14.11 -0.54 6.64
CA ARG A 25 13.87 0.91 6.78
C ARG A 25 12.57 1.21 7.52
N ASP A 26 11.92 0.19 8.09
CA ASP A 26 10.60 0.28 8.72
C ASP A 26 9.52 0.89 7.80
N ALA A 27 9.62 0.59 6.49
CA ALA A 27 8.77 1.18 5.45
C ALA A 27 7.83 0.15 4.79
N VAL A 28 7.57 -0.99 5.46
CA VAL A 28 6.66 -2.04 4.99
C VAL A 28 5.49 -2.15 5.94
N LEU A 29 4.28 -2.11 5.38
CA LEU A 29 3.02 -2.27 6.09
C LEU A 29 2.40 -3.62 5.72
N VAL A 30 1.83 -4.29 6.71
CA VAL A 30 1.08 -5.54 6.51
C VAL A 30 -0.40 -5.21 6.61
N VAL A 31 -1.13 -5.48 5.54
CA VAL A 31 -2.58 -5.24 5.47
C VAL A 31 -3.31 -6.53 5.77
N ASN A 32 -4.41 -6.45 6.51
CA ASN A 32 -5.25 -7.60 6.82
C ASN A 32 -5.83 -8.20 5.52
N GLU A 33 -5.92 -9.52 5.43
CA GLU A 33 -6.43 -10.22 4.24
C GLU A 33 -7.88 -9.85 3.87
N GLY A 34 -8.67 -9.34 4.81
CA GLY A 34 -10.03 -8.85 4.56
C GLY A 34 -10.11 -7.45 3.94
N LEU A 35 -8.98 -6.78 3.71
CA LEU A 35 -8.91 -5.43 3.17
C LEU A 35 -8.27 -5.40 1.77
N ASP A 36 -8.67 -4.42 0.97
CA ASP A 36 -8.09 -4.16 -0.34
C ASP A 36 -6.87 -3.22 -0.24
N LEU A 37 -5.76 -3.60 -0.89
CA LEU A 37 -4.51 -2.84 -0.83
C LEU A 37 -4.62 -1.45 -1.46
N LEU A 38 -5.45 -1.29 -2.51
CA LEU A 38 -5.63 -0.01 -3.17
C LEU A 38 -6.43 0.94 -2.28
N ASP A 39 -7.49 0.44 -1.62
CA ASP A 39 -8.27 1.23 -0.67
C ASP A 39 -7.41 1.71 0.50
N VAL A 40 -6.62 0.81 1.10
CA VAL A 40 -5.69 1.16 2.18
C VAL A 40 -4.62 2.15 1.72
N GLY A 41 -4.04 1.95 0.52
CA GLY A 41 -3.04 2.86 -0.04
C GLY A 41 -3.59 4.27 -0.26
N VAL A 42 -4.85 4.40 -0.71
CA VAL A 42 -5.53 5.69 -0.87
C VAL A 42 -5.80 6.34 0.49
N ALA A 43 -6.24 5.58 1.51
CA ALA A 43 -6.48 6.12 2.85
C ALA A 43 -5.19 6.68 3.47
N ILE A 44 -4.08 5.93 3.40
CA ILE A 44 -2.78 6.37 3.92
C ILE A 44 -2.29 7.63 3.19
N ALA A 45 -2.37 7.66 1.86
CA ALA A 45 -1.90 8.80 1.07
C ALA A 45 -2.69 10.10 1.35
N ASN A 46 -3.92 9.98 1.82
CA ASN A 46 -4.78 11.11 2.20
C ASN A 46 -4.78 11.42 3.70
N ASP A 47 -4.01 10.70 4.51
CA ASP A 47 -4.04 10.80 5.98
C ASP A 47 -5.46 10.56 6.55
N ASP A 48 -6.20 9.63 5.95
CA ASP A 48 -7.58 9.31 6.35
C ASP A 48 -7.57 8.21 7.43
N VAL A 49 -7.82 8.63 8.66
CA VAL A 49 -7.76 7.77 9.85
C VAL A 49 -9.09 7.08 10.19
N LEU A 50 -10.14 7.24 9.37
CA LEU A 50 -11.50 6.75 9.67
C LEU A 50 -12.04 5.71 8.68
N SER A 51 -11.39 5.46 7.54
CA SER A 51 -12.02 4.81 6.38
C SER A 51 -11.72 3.32 6.16
N VAL A 52 -10.73 2.73 6.83
CA VAL A 52 -10.32 1.32 6.65
C VAL A 52 -9.94 0.61 7.95
#